data_AF-F4Y316-F1
#
_entry.id   AF-F4Y316-F1
#
_cell.length_a   1.000
_cell.length_b   1.000
_cell.length_c   1.000
_cell.angle_alpha   90.00
_cell.angle_beta   90.00
_cell.angle_gamma   90.00
#
_symmetry.space_group_name_H-M   'P 1'
#
loop_
_entity.id
_entity.type
_entity.pdbx_description
1 polymer ?
#
loop_
_entity_poly.entity_id
_entity_poly.type
_entity_poly.pdbx_seq_one_letter_code
_entity_poly.pdbx_strand_id
1 'polypeptide(L)'
;MQLWCEDEHRLGLKPVVRRIYVPEGDWPIAHVNWRFEWLWLYAFAHPCTVETKAWILPYVNTELFNRVLAEFAAEFNNGDDKHIVLVVDQAGWHTRVSARKTNS
;
A
#
# COMPACT_ATOMS: atom_id res chain seq x y z
N MET A 1 -8.29 5.84 23.19
CA MET A 1 -8.15 6.26 21.78
C MET A 1 -6.72 6.01 21.33
N GLN A 2 -6.52 5.36 20.19
CA GLN A 2 -5.20 5.03 19.62
C GLN A 2 -5.08 5.65 18.23
N LEU A 3 -3.90 6.18 17.91
CA LEU A 3 -3.61 6.79 16.61
C LEU A 3 -2.77 5.81 15.80
N TRP A 4 -3.18 5.53 14.57
CA TRP A 4 -2.43 4.73 13.62
C TRP A 4 -2.29 5.51 12.32
N CYS A 5 -1.13 5.37 11.68
CA CYS A 5 -0.87 5.90 10.35
C CYS A 5 -0.78 4.74 9.37
N GLU A 6 -1.38 4.91 8.20
CA GLU A 6 -1.38 3.93 7.11
C GLU A 6 -0.80 4.55 5.84
N ASP A 7 -0.06 3.73 5.11
CA ASP A 7 0.54 4.08 3.81
C ASP A 7 0.58 2.85 2.88
N GLU A 8 0.41 3.11 1.59
CA GLU A 8 0.48 2.10 0.53
C GLU A 8 1.79 2.24 -0.27
N HIS A 9 2.63 1.22 -0.26
CA HIS A 9 3.87 1.22 -1.03
C HIS A 9 3.87 0.19 -2.16
N ARG A 10 4.17 0.64 -3.38
CA ARG A 10 4.28 -0.25 -4.54
C ARG A 10 5.68 -0.86 -4.62
N LEU A 11 5.75 -2.18 -4.44
CA LEU A 11 6.92 -3.00 -4.65
C LEU A 11 6.90 -3.58 -6.07
N GLY A 12 8.02 -3.65 -6.77
CA GLY A 12 8.03 -4.33 -8.06
C GLY A 12 9.32 -4.22 -8.85
N LEU A 13 9.41 -5.04 -9.88
CA LEU A 13 10.59 -5.10 -10.73
C LEU A 13 10.64 -3.87 -11.64
N LYS A 14 11.52 -2.93 -11.32
CA LYS A 14 11.92 -1.91 -12.30
C LYS A 14 12.79 -2.61 -13.37
N PRO A 15 12.60 -2.35 -14.67
CA PRO A 15 13.43 -2.93 -15.70
C PRO A 15 14.92 -2.74 -15.40
N VAL A 16 15.69 -3.81 -15.46
CA VAL A 16 17.14 -3.75 -15.22
C VAL A 16 17.78 -3.03 -16.41
N VAL A 17 18.16 -1.78 -16.20
CA VAL A 17 18.93 -1.01 -17.17
C VAL A 17 20.39 -1.43 -17.07
N ARG A 18 20.99 -1.82 -18.20
CA ARG A 18 22.40 -2.25 -18.28
C ARG A 18 23.16 -1.28 -19.17
N ARG A 19 24.40 -0.96 -18.80
CA ARG A 19 25.32 -0.25 -19.70
C ARG A 19 25.96 -1.27 -20.64
N ILE A 20 26.00 -0.94 -21.93
CA ILE A 20 26.73 -1.69 -22.95
C ILE A 20 27.69 -0.73 -23.65
N TYR A 21 28.88 -1.22 -24.02
CA TYR A 21 29.81 -0.46 -24.84
C TYR A 21 29.52 -0.73 -26.30
N VAL A 22 29.51 0.33 -27.10
CA VAL A 22 29.31 0.29 -28.55
C VAL A 22 30.43 1.07 -29.22
N PRO A 23 30.91 0.62 -30.39
CA PRO A 23 31.85 1.38 -31.21
C PRO A 23 31.31 2.78 -31.54
N GLU A 24 32.23 3.72 -31.76
CA GLU A 24 31.87 5.07 -32.20
C GLU A 24 31.19 5.02 -33.59
N GLY A 25 30.00 5.60 -33.69
CA GLY A 25 29.18 5.60 -34.91
C GLY A 25 28.05 4.56 -34.93
N ASP A 26 28.03 3.61 -34.00
CA ASP A 26 26.97 2.59 -33.91
C ASP A 26 25.87 2.96 -32.89
N TRP A 27 24.62 2.80 -33.30
CA TRP A 27 23.45 2.99 -32.43
C TRP A 27 22.96 1.62 -31.91
N PRO A 28 23.11 1.32 -30.61
CA PRO A 28 22.65 0.05 -30.07
C PRO A 28 21.12 0.03 -29.96
N ILE A 29 20.51 -1.05 -30.45
CA ILE A 29 19.10 -1.35 -30.21
C ILE A 29 19.03 -2.29 -29.00
N ALA A 30 18.61 -1.76 -27.86
CA ALA A 30 18.39 -2.55 -26.66
C ALA A 30 16.96 -3.12 -26.65
N HIS A 31 16.85 -4.46 -26.63
CA HIS A 31 15.57 -5.12 -26.36
C HIS A 31 15.24 -5.01 -24.87
N VAL A 32 14.48 -3.97 -24.49
CA VAL A 32 13.98 -3.80 -23.13
C VAL A 32 12.75 -4.70 -22.94
N ASN A 33 12.88 -5.70 -22.08
CA ASN A 33 11.74 -6.50 -21.66
C ASN A 33 11.00 -5.78 -20.51
N TRP A 34 10.02 -4.96 -20.86
CA TRP A 34 9.17 -4.23 -19.91
C TRP A 34 8.21 -5.18 -19.20
N ARG A 35 8.70 -5.95 -18.23
CA ARG A 35 7.86 -6.70 -17.30
C ARG A 35 7.70 -5.92 -16.01
N PHE A 36 6.50 -5.41 -15.82
CA PHE A 36 6.10 -4.74 -14.60
C PHE A 36 5.24 -5.69 -13.79
N GLU A 37 5.89 -6.45 -12.91
CA GLU A 37 5.19 -7.18 -11.85
C GLU A 37 5.22 -6.31 -10.60
N TRP A 38 4.04 -5.98 -10.10
CA TRP A 38 3.85 -5.12 -8.93
C TRP A 38 3.20 -5.93 -7.81
N LEU A 39 3.71 -5.71 -6.61
CA LEU A 39 3.11 -6.07 -5.34
C LEU A 39 2.82 -4.77 -4.58
N TRP A 40 1.86 -4.82 -3.69
CA TRP A 40 1.42 -3.70 -2.88
C TRP A 40 1.63 -4.02 -1.42
N LEU A 41 2.34 -3.15 -0.72
CA LEU A 41 2.55 -3.21 0.72
C LEU A 41 1.58 -2.22 1.38
N TYR A 42 0.70 -2.73 2.22
CA TYR A 42 -0.15 -1.94 3.10
C TYR A 42 0.49 -1.91 4.47
N ALA A 43 0.98 -0.76 4.91
CA ALA A 43 1.73 -0.64 6.17
C ALA A 43 0.99 0.25 7.16
N PHE A 44 0.90 -0.21 8.41
CA PHE A 44 0.27 0.46 9.53
C PHE A 44 1.32 0.68 10.61
N ALA A 45 1.42 1.89 11.14
CA ALA A 45 2.37 2.26 12.19
C ALA A 45 1.67 3.00 13.33
N HIS A 46 1.93 2.58 14.57
CA HIS A 46 1.51 3.28 15.77
C HIS A 46 2.66 4.20 16.23
N PRO A 47 2.56 5.53 16.03
CA PRO A 47 3.67 6.45 16.23
C PRO A 47 4.16 6.50 17.68
N CYS A 48 3.30 6.21 18.65
CA CYS A 48 3.65 6.31 20.07
C CYS A 48 4.33 5.05 20.63
N THR A 49 4.23 3.91 19.96
CA THR A 49 4.74 2.61 20.48
C THR A 49 5.72 1.92 19.52
N VAL A 50 5.96 2.50 18.34
CA VAL A 50 6.81 1.92 17.28
C VAL A 50 6.27 0.58 16.78
N GLU A 51 5.01 0.26 17.09
CA GLU A 51 4.35 -0.95 16.63
C GLU A 51 3.98 -0.80 15.16
N THR A 52 4.28 -1.82 14.35
CA THR A 52 4.00 -1.80 12.92
C THR A 52 3.42 -3.12 12.45
N LYS A 53 2.46 -3.06 11.54
CA LYS A 53 1.87 -4.22 10.87
C LYS A 53 1.82 -3.96 9.38
N ALA A 54 2.08 -4.97 8.56
CA ALA A 54 1.96 -4.82 7.12
C ALA A 54 1.47 -6.09 6.41
N TRP A 55 0.82 -5.88 5.27
CA TRP A 55 0.35 -6.93 4.36
C TRP A 55 0.91 -6.72 2.96
N ILE A 56 1.34 -7.81 2.32
CA ILE A 56 1.78 -7.80 0.92
C ILE A 56 0.69 -8.44 0.06
N LEU A 57 0.15 -7.69 -0.90
CA LEU A 57 -0.96 -8.10 -1.75
C LEU A 57 -0.63 -7.90 -3.22
N PRO A 58 -1.20 -8.72 -4.14
CA PRO A 58 -0.90 -8.64 -5.57
C PRO A 58 -1.53 -7.42 -6.26
N TYR A 59 -2.54 -6.80 -5.66
CA TYR A 59 -3.29 -5.70 -6.26
C TYR A 59 -3.65 -4.63 -5.22
N VAL A 60 -3.85 -3.41 -5.70
CA VAL A 60 -4.51 -2.32 -4.96
C VAL A 60 -5.94 -2.20 -5.44
N ASN A 61 -6.91 -2.41 -4.55
CA ASN A 61 -8.31 -2.12 -4.80
C ASN A 61 -9.09 -1.98 -3.48
N THR A 62 -10.27 -1.37 -3.55
CA THR A 62 -11.10 -1.10 -2.37
C THR A 62 -11.55 -2.36 -1.64
N GLU A 63 -11.75 -3.48 -2.34
CA GLU A 63 -12.17 -4.73 -1.71
C GLU A 63 -11.07 -5.31 -0.81
N LEU A 64 -9.85 -5.42 -1.35
CA LEU A 64 -8.68 -5.89 -0.62
C LEU A 64 -8.34 -4.95 0.53
N PHE A 65 -8.42 -3.63 0.31
CA PHE A 65 -8.21 -2.66 1.37
C PHE A 65 -9.21 -2.82 2.52
N ASN A 66 -10.50 -3.00 2.22
CA ASN A 66 -11.51 -3.26 3.25
C ASN A 66 -11.25 -4.56 4.02
N ARG A 67 -10.72 -5.61 3.36
CA ARG A 67 -10.32 -6.85 4.04
C ARG A 67 -9.14 -6.62 4.98
N VAL A 68 -8.12 -5.87 4.55
CA VAL A 68 -6.98 -5.48 5.38
C VAL A 68 -7.45 -4.68 6.60
N LEU A 69 -8.37 -3.71 6.42
CA LEU A 69 -8.94 -2.95 7.53
C LEU A 69 -9.71 -3.82 8.52
N ALA A 70 -10.45 -4.82 8.02
CA ALA A 70 -11.18 -5.75 8.88
C ALA A 70 -10.24 -6.64 9.71
N GLU A 71 -9.17 -7.16 9.09
CA GLU A 71 -8.13 -7.92 9.79
C GLU A 71 -7.39 -7.05 10.81
N PHE A 72 -7.02 -5.82 10.43
CA PHE A 72 -6.40 -4.85 11.32
C PHE A 72 -7.30 -4.54 12.53
N ALA A 73 -8.60 -4.29 12.30
CA ALA A 73 -9.54 -4.05 13.38
C ALA A 73 -9.69 -5.28 14.30
N ALA A 74 -9.78 -6.49 13.74
CA ALA A 74 -9.86 -7.72 14.55
C ALA A 74 -8.59 -7.96 15.40
N GLU A 75 -7.43 -7.50 14.95
CA GLU A 75 -6.16 -7.68 15.68
C GLU A 75 -5.96 -6.61 16.76
N PHE A 76 -6.23 -5.34 16.46
CA PHE A 76 -5.88 -4.21 17.33
C PHE A 76 -7.07 -3.60 18.09
N ASN A 77 -8.31 -3.85 17.65
CA ASN A 77 -9.53 -3.32 18.27
C ASN A 77 -10.20 -4.30 19.26
N ASN A 78 -9.41 -4.95 20.11
CA ASN A 78 -9.87 -6.03 21.01
C ASN A 78 -10.31 -5.54 22.41
N GLY A 79 -11.07 -4.45 22.52
CA GLY A 79 -11.59 -4.01 23.82
C GLY A 79 -12.75 -3.01 23.74
N ASP A 80 -13.65 -3.09 24.73
CA ASP A 80 -14.95 -2.39 24.75
C ASP A 80 -14.87 -0.85 24.72
N ASP A 81 -13.68 -0.25 24.86
CA ASP A 81 -13.47 1.21 24.95
C ASP A 81 -12.26 1.70 24.12
N LYS A 82 -11.79 0.89 23.16
CA LYS A 82 -10.70 1.27 22.26
C LYS A 82 -11.27 1.87 20.98
N HIS A 83 -11.10 3.18 20.82
CA HIS A 83 -11.32 3.85 19.54
C HIS A 83 -10.00 4.00 18.78
N ILE A 84 -9.93 3.47 17.56
CA ILE A 84 -8.78 3.67 16.66
C ILE A 84 -9.09 4.82 15.69
N VAL A 85 -8.20 5.80 15.67
CA VAL A 85 -8.15 6.84 14.64
C VAL A 85 -7.07 6.43 13.65
N LEU A 86 -7.48 6.14 12.42
CA LEU A 86 -6.58 5.78 11.33
C LEU A 86 -6.39 6.96 10.38
N VAL A 87 -5.14 7.41 10.23
CA VAL A 87 -4.75 8.41 9.24
C VAL A 87 -4.29 7.66 7.98
N VAL A 88 -4.97 7.92 6.87
CA VAL A 88 -4.74 7.27 5.57
C VAL A 88 -4.25 8.33 4.58
N ASP A 89 -3.24 8.00 3.76
CA ASP A 89 -2.83 8.80 2.60
C ASP A 89 -4.01 9.01 1.64
N GLN A 90 -4.23 10.23 1.15
CA GLN A 90 -5.18 10.51 0.08
C GLN A 90 -4.67 10.00 -1.29
N ALA A 91 -4.50 8.69 -1.44
CA ALA A 91 -4.41 8.07 -2.75
C ALA A 91 -5.76 8.26 -3.46
N GLY A 92 -5.75 8.71 -4.72
CA GLY A 92 -6.94 9.17 -5.46
C GLY A 92 -8.07 8.14 -5.67
N TRP A 93 -7.94 6.94 -5.11
CA TRP A 93 -8.90 5.83 -5.17
C TRP A 93 -9.76 5.69 -3.91
N HIS A 94 -9.48 6.41 -2.81
CA HIS A 94 -10.24 6.30 -1.55
C HIS A 94 -11.55 7.12 -1.51
N THR A 95 -11.83 7.98 -2.50
CA THR A 95 -12.98 8.92 -2.48
C THR A 95 -14.35 8.32 -2.83
N ARG A 96 -14.52 7.00 -2.84
CA ARG A 96 -15.84 6.37 -2.97
C ARG A 96 -16.17 5.46 -1.79
N VAL A 97 -16.36 6.05 -0.62
CA VAL A 97 -17.10 5.42 0.47
C VAL A 97 -18.34 6.27 0.76
N SER A 98 -19.51 5.78 0.36
CA SER A 98 -20.80 6.28 0.83
C SER A 98 -20.95 5.87 2.29
N ALA A 99 -20.56 6.75 3.21
CA ALA A 99 -20.85 6.60 4.63
C ALA A 99 -22.37 6.74 4.85
N ARG A 100 -23.06 5.62 5.07
CA ARG A 100 -24.46 5.61 5.52
C ARG A 100 -24.47 5.94 7.01
N LYS A 101 -24.82 7.18 7.36
CA LYS A 101 -25.20 7.52 8.75
C LYS A 101 -26.50 6.81 9.08
N THR A 102 -26.48 5.90 10.04
CA THR A 102 -27.69 5.45 10.75
C THR A 102 -27.69 6.13 12.11
N ASN A 103 -28.54 7.15 12.26
CA ASN A 103 -29.03 7.63 13.54
C ASN A 103 -30.17 6.71 13.99
N SER A 104 -30.05 6.12 15.18
CA SER A 104 -31.09 5.97 16.21
C SER A 104 -30.50 5.19 17.38
#